data_AF-A0A258E4T4-F1
#
_entry.id   AF-A0A258E4T4-F1
#
_cell.length_a   1.000
_cell.length_b   1.000
_cell.length_c   1.000
_cell.angle_alpha   90.00
_cell.angle_beta   90.00
_cell.angle_gamma   90.00
#
_symmetry.space_group_name_H-M   'P 1'
#
loop_
_entity.id
_entity.type
_entity.pdbx_description
1 polymer ?
#
loop_
_entity_poly.entity_id
_entity_poly.type
_entity_poly.pdbx_seq_one_letter_code
_entity_poly.pdbx_strand_id
1 'polypeptide(L)' 'MPVILAHKTLMLCAECPRCRRRSIVGLGKQHLTDEPPLPETDTAKLRCDICGSKDVKLHRFVSSIEALRFTNSRMR' A
#
# COMPACT_ATOMS: atom_id res chain seq x y z
N MET A 1 17.48 6.07 -26.26
CA MET A 1 16.99 6.86 -25.11
C MET A 1 15.71 6.21 -24.62
N PRO A 2 15.67 5.51 -23.46
CA PRO A 2 14.42 4.97 -22.99
C PRO A 2 13.60 6.12 -22.41
N VAL A 3 12.42 6.32 -22.98
CA VAL A 3 11.35 7.14 -22.42
C VAL A 3 11.07 6.57 -21.03
N ILE A 4 11.50 7.28 -19.98
CA ILE A 4 11.06 7.01 -18.62
C ILE A 4 9.58 7.38 -18.62
N LEU A 5 8.72 6.42 -18.98
CA LEU A 5 7.30 6.53 -18.70
C LEU A 5 7.23 6.83 -17.21
N ALA A 6 6.81 8.04 -16.88
CA ALA A 6 6.35 8.39 -15.55
C ALA A 6 5.09 7.57 -15.28
N HIS A 7 5.27 6.27 -15.05
CA HIS A 7 4.26 5.42 -14.48
C HIS A 7 3.92 6.08 -13.15
N LYS A 8 2.73 6.66 -13.07
CA LYS A 8 2.13 7.15 -11.84
C LYS A 8 2.01 5.94 -10.92
N THR A 9 3.08 5.69 -10.17
CA THR A 9 3.28 4.45 -9.45
C THR A 9 2.54 4.62 -8.14
N LEU A 10 1.33 4.06 -8.09
CA LEU A 10 0.56 4.04 -6.86
C LEU A 10 1.33 3.14 -5.88
N MET A 11 1.69 3.68 -4.73
CA MET A 11 2.33 2.93 -3.65
C MET A 11 1.24 2.51 -2.67
N LEU A 12 1.18 1.23 -2.35
CA LEU A 12 0.27 0.70 -1.34
C LEU A 12 1.04 0.46 -0.04
N CYS A 13 0.64 1.14 1.02
CA CYS A 13 1.18 0.97 2.37
C CYS A 13 0.13 0.37 3.29
N ALA A 14 0.57 -0.36 4.31
CA ALA A 14 -0.25 -0.88 5.39
C ALA A 14 0.13 -0.23 6.72
N GLU A 15 -0.85 0.00 7.58
CA GLU A 15 -0.68 0.39 8.98
C GLU A 15 -1.53 -0.49 9.88
N CYS A 16 -0.91 -1.06 10.92
CA CYS A 16 -1.65 -1.73 11.98
C CYS A 16 -1.93 -0.71 13.10
N PRO A 17 -3.18 -0.35 13.43
CA PRO A 17 -3.48 0.59 14.51
C PRO A 17 -3.11 0.04 15.90
N ARG A 18 -2.98 -1.28 16.04
CA ARG A 18 -2.74 -1.94 17.33
C ARG A 18 -1.28 -1.82 17.80
N CYS A 19 -0.32 -2.13 16.92
CA CYS A 19 1.12 -1.99 17.21
C CYS A 19 1.74 -0.79 16.49
N ARG A 20 0.94 -0.06 15.72
CA ARG A 20 1.32 1.12 14.93
C ARG A 20 2.45 0.85 13.91
N ARG A 21 2.62 -0.43 13.54
CA ARG A 21 3.57 -0.86 12.53
C ARG A 21 3.09 -0.40 11.16
N ARG A 22 4.01 0.14 10.37
CA ARG A 22 3.78 0.59 9.00
C ARG A 22 4.72 -0.14 8.05
N SER A 23 4.21 -0.58 6.91
CA SER A 23 4.98 -1.29 5.90
C SER A 23 4.51 -0.94 4.50
N ILE A 24 5.40 -1.06 3.51
CA ILE A 24 5.05 -0.93 2.09
C ILE A 24 4.67 -2.31 1.60
N VAL A 25 3.43 -2.47 1.11
CA VAL A 25 2.86 -3.76 0.68
C VAL A 25 3.12 -3.99 -0.81
N GLY A 26 3.17 -2.94 -1.62
CA GLY A 26 3.53 -3.09 -3.02
C GLY A 26 3.39 -1.83 -3.85
N LEU A 27 3.80 -1.96 -5.11
CA LEU A 27 3.60 -0.97 -6.17
C LEU A 27 2.29 -1.36 -6.86
N GLY A 28 1.23 -0.59 -6.62
CA GLY A 28 0.06 -0.60 -7.47
C GLY A 28 0.46 -0.19 -8.88
N LYS A 29 0.71 -1.19 -9.74
CA LYS A 29 0.60 -0.98 -11.17
C LYS A 29 -0.82 -0.47 -11.40
N GLN A 30 -0.96 0.73 -11.92
CA GLN A 30 -2.22 1.13 -12.53
C GLN A 30 -2.53 0.04 -13.55
N HIS A 31 -3.51 -0.80 -13.22
CA HIS A 31 -3.95 -1.88 -14.07
C HIS A 31 -4.49 -1.20 -15.33
N LEU A 32 -3.74 -1.28 -16.43
CA LEU A 32 -4.12 -0.82 -17.76
C LEU A 32 -5.12 -1.78 -18.39
N THR A 33 -5.93 -2.45 -17.57
CA THR A 33 -6.88 -3.46 -17.98
C THR A 33 -8.24 -2.98 -17.53
N ASP A 34 -9.06 -2.65 -18.53
CA ASP A 34 -10.51 -2.43 -18.53
C ASP A 34 -11.26 -3.66 -17.98
N GLU A 35 -10.94 -4.07 -16.75
CA GLU A 35 -11.67 -5.12 -16.05
C GLU A 35 -12.63 -4.45 -15.06
N PRO A 36 -13.95 -4.70 -15.16
CA PRO A 36 -14.92 -4.12 -14.24
C PRO A 36 -14.52 -4.48 -12.81
N PRO A 37 -14.76 -3.60 -11.82
CA PRO A 37 -14.42 -3.87 -10.43
C PRO A 37 -15.13 -5.16 -10.00
N LEU A 38 -14.39 -6.26 -9.93
CA LEU A 38 -14.89 -7.53 -9.41
C LEU A 38 -15.41 -7.28 -7.98
N PRO A 39 -16.61 -7.79 -7.65
CA PRO A 39 -17.21 -7.58 -6.34
C PRO A 39 -16.36 -8.29 -5.29
N GLU A 40 -15.57 -7.49 -4.57
CA GLU A 40 -15.09 -7.71 -3.21
C GLU A 40 -14.65 -9.15 -2.87
N THR A 41 -14.07 -9.86 -3.84
CA THR A 41 -13.82 -11.29 -3.71
C THR A 41 -12.55 -11.47 -2.91
N ASP A 42 -12.73 -11.80 -1.63
CA ASP A 42 -11.70 -12.12 -0.66
C ASP A 42 -10.53 -11.14 -0.68
N THR A 43 -10.77 -9.95 -0.10
CA THR A 43 -9.69 -9.09 0.36
C THR A 43 -8.73 -9.95 1.17
N ALA A 44 -7.57 -10.28 0.59
CA ALA A 44 -6.51 -10.98 1.29
C ALA A 44 -6.29 -10.25 2.61
N LYS A 45 -6.79 -10.82 3.72
CA LYS A 45 -6.84 -10.15 5.02
C LYS A 45 -5.41 -10.03 5.51
N LEU A 46 -4.79 -8.89 5.20
CA LEU A 46 -3.47 -8.53 5.68
C LEU A 46 -3.45 -8.67 7.20
N ARG A 47 -2.45 -9.39 7.69
CA ARG A 47 -2.21 -9.54 9.12
C ARG A 47 -0.93 -8.82 9.47
N CYS A 48 -0.91 -8.15 10.62
CA CYS A 48 0.33 -7.63 11.14
C CYS A 48 1.25 -8.80 11.54
N ASP A 49 2.47 -8.77 11.03
CA ASP A 49 3.56 -9.72 11.33
C ASP A 49 4.01 -9.67 12.79
N ILE A 50 3.81 -8.53 13.47
CA ILE A 50 4.24 -8.33 14.86
C ILE A 50 3.17 -8.78 15.86
N CYS A 51 1.93 -8.30 15.69
CA CYS A 51 0.87 -8.50 16.70
C CYS A 51 -0.26 -9.45 16.27
N GLY A 52 -0.19 -9.97 15.04
CA GLY A 52 -1.19 -10.89 14.48
C GLY A 52 -2.55 -10.24 14.20
N SER A 53 -2.70 -8.92 14.40
CA SER A 53 -3.96 -8.21 14.15
C SER A 53 -4.38 -8.34 12.69
N LYS A 54 -5.66 -8.67 12.45
CA LYS A 54 -6.31 -8.63 11.13
C LYS A 54 -6.86 -7.25 10.78
N ASP A 55 -6.90 -6.35 11.76
CA ASP A 55 -7.25 -4.95 11.57
C ASP A 55 -6.00 -4.22 11.08
N VAL A 56 -5.77 -4.24 9.77
CA VAL A 56 -4.68 -3.54 9.09
C VAL A 56 -5.31 -2.59 8.09
N LYS A 57 -4.98 -1.30 8.22
CA LYS A 57 -5.46 -0.23 7.34
C LYS A 57 -4.53 -0.09 6.13
N LEU A 58 -5.12 0.02 4.95
CA LEU A 58 -4.40 0.25 3.70
C LEU A 58 -4.43 1.72 3.31
N HIS A 59 -3.27 2.26 2.96
CA HIS A 59 -3.08 3.64 2.53
C HIS A 59 -2.49 3.62 1.11
N ARG A 60 -3.09 4.41 0.21
CA ARG A 60 -2.61 4.56 -1.17
C ARG A 60 -1.91 5.91 -1.30
N PHE A 61 -0.67 5.90 -1.79
CA PHE A 61 0.13 7.08 -2.05
C PHE A 61 0.42 7.18 -3.55
N VAL A 62 0.50 8.40 -4.08
CA VAL A 62 0.79 8.63 -5.51
C VAL A 62 2.28 8.79 -5.78
N SER A 63 3.08 8.90 -4.72
CA SER A 63 4.53 9.08 -4.78
C SER A 63 5.27 8.14 -3.83
N SER A 64 6.39 7.60 -4.29
CA SER A 64 7.36 6.85 -3.50
C SER A 64 7.85 7.63 -2.27
N ILE A 65 7.98 8.95 -2.41
CA ILE A 65 8.44 9.83 -1.35
C ILE A 65 7.39 9.91 -0.23
N GLU A 66 6.10 10.01 -0.57
CA GLU A 66 5.01 10.04 0.40
C GLU A 66 4.88 8.70 1.14
N ALA A 67 4.99 7.60 0.41
CA ALA A 67 5.01 6.25 1.00
C ALA A 67 6.16 6.07 1.99
N LEU A 68 7.38 6.51 1.62
CA LEU A 68 8.54 6.47 2.50
C LEU A 68 8.37 7.36 3.74
N ARG A 69 7.77 8.55 3.59
CA ARG A 69 7.45 9.42 4.74
C ARG A 69 6.49 8.72 5.69
N PHE A 70 5.42 8.12 5.16
CA PHE A 70 4.44 7.39 5.96
C PHE A 70 5.09 6.27 6.79
N THR A 71 5.96 5.46 6.18
CA THR A 71 6.67 4.38 6.89
C THR A 71 7.73 4.87 7.85
N ASN A 72 8.43 5.96 7.51
CA ASN A 72 9.50 6.53 8.34
C ASN A 72 9.02 7.51 9.41
N SER A 73 7.74 7.89 9.41
CA SER A 73 7.14 8.68 10.47
C SER A 73 7.20 7.90 11.78
N ARG A 74 8.33 8.02 12.48
CA ARG A 74 8.53 7.56 13.85
C ARG A 74 7.52 8.28 14.73
N MET A 75 6.88 7.51 15.58
CA MET A 75 6.07 8.07 16.66
C MET A 75 7.02 8.77 17.62
N ARG A 76 6.90 10.09 17.71
CA ARG A 76 7.28 10.82 18.91
C ARG A 76 6.22 10.58 19.97
#